data_AF-A0A382NHC2-F1
#
_entry.id   AF-A0A382NHC2-F1
#
_cell.length_a   1.000
_cell.length_b   1.000
_cell.length_c   1.000
_cell.angle_alpha   90.00
_cell.angle_beta   90.00
_cell.angle_gamma   90.00
#
_symmetry.space_group_name_H-M   'P 1'
#
loop_
_entity.id
_entity.type
_entity.pdbx_description
1 polymer ?
#
loop_
_entity_poly.entity_id
_entity_poly.type
_entity_poly.pdbx_seq_one_letter_code
_entity_poly.pdbx_strand_id
1 'polypeptide(L)'
;FDSSGTLEVLYDFGSASTGFQFDVTGLALTGGSGGAAGDAGFTVSTGGETVLGFSFTGSSIPAGSGVLTVLSFSDVTGATTDLSLGFSGAITDADGVPFSNQSAGGSIAHGDPDCSGDYYGDAVEDCAGVCGGSSAVDDCGVCDGGNADQDCAGNCAGDAVVDDCGVCDGGNADQDCAGVCGGSSVVDDCGVCAGDGWSCVETSVDVSYSSDVAIAGFQFTVSGPTLLSASGGAAADAGFEVQTGNSTVLGFSFSGASIPAGAGVLTTLLVQGDPSGFELSGGVLTDTNASTLDASLDNDGFVYCSADEDADGVCDGLDECVGAYDDCGVCNGGNADQDCAGVCNGDSALDDCGVCDGGNADQDCAGV
;
A
#
# COMPACT_ATOMS: atom_id res chain seq x y z
N PHE A 1 -37.43 15.41 -59.91
CA PHE A 1 -36.63 16.25 -58.99
C PHE A 1 -35.40 15.47 -58.62
N ASP A 2 -34.25 16.08 -58.79
CA ASP A 2 -32.95 15.58 -58.37
C ASP A 2 -32.39 16.60 -57.39
N SER A 3 -32.11 16.17 -56.16
CA SER A 3 -31.57 17.02 -55.10
C SER A 3 -30.17 17.55 -55.44
N SER A 4 -29.50 17.02 -56.46
CA SER A 4 -28.21 17.54 -56.94
C SER A 4 -28.32 18.80 -57.81
N GLY A 5 -29.52 19.39 -57.96
CA GLY A 5 -29.70 20.70 -58.60
C GLY A 5 -30.54 20.74 -59.87
N THR A 6 -31.36 19.71 -60.16
CA THR A 6 -32.24 19.72 -61.33
C THR A 6 -33.70 19.35 -61.04
N LEU A 7 -34.63 20.05 -61.70
CA LEU A 7 -36.07 19.80 -61.61
C LEU A 7 -36.66 19.71 -63.02
N GLU A 8 -37.15 18.52 -63.38
CA GLU A 8 -37.91 18.34 -64.61
C GLU A 8 -39.33 18.91 -64.46
N VAL A 9 -39.72 19.77 -65.39
CA VAL A 9 -41.11 20.24 -65.52
C VAL A 9 -41.75 19.46 -66.66
N LEU A 10 -42.83 18.76 -66.37
CA LEU A 10 -43.57 17.98 -67.36
C LEU A 10 -44.71 18.82 -67.96
N TYR A 11 -45.06 18.54 -69.22
CA TYR A 11 -46.25 19.10 -69.86
C TYR A 11 -47.14 18.02 -70.45
N ASP A 12 -48.41 18.38 -70.61
CA ASP A 12 -49.42 17.69 -71.42
C ASP A 12 -50.28 18.74 -72.11
N PHE A 13 -49.91 19.11 -73.34
CA PHE A 13 -50.56 20.17 -74.10
C PHE A 13 -51.49 19.58 -75.16
N GLY A 14 -52.75 20.04 -75.15
CA GLY A 14 -53.74 19.69 -76.18
C GLY A 14 -53.54 20.38 -77.53
N SER A 15 -52.68 21.40 -77.60
CA SER A 15 -52.37 22.19 -78.81
C SER A 15 -50.95 22.76 -78.72
N ALA A 16 -50.41 23.23 -79.84
CA ALA A 16 -49.08 23.82 -79.85
C ALA A 16 -49.02 25.14 -79.03
N SER A 17 -47.97 25.32 -78.24
CA SER A 17 -47.70 26.50 -77.40
C SER A 17 -46.56 27.33 -78.01
N THR A 18 -46.68 28.66 -77.98
CA THR A 18 -45.62 29.59 -78.44
C THR A 18 -44.89 30.30 -77.31
N GLY A 19 -45.37 30.12 -76.07
CA GLY A 19 -44.83 30.74 -74.88
C GLY A 19 -45.41 30.09 -73.63
N PHE A 20 -44.63 30.11 -72.56
CA PHE A 20 -45.09 29.72 -71.24
C PHE A 20 -44.44 30.58 -70.16
N GLN A 21 -45.20 30.84 -69.10
CA GLN A 21 -44.74 31.44 -67.86
C GLN A 21 -45.43 30.72 -66.70
N PHE A 22 -44.66 30.31 -65.70
CA PHE A 22 -45.15 29.70 -64.47
C PHE A 22 -44.17 30.02 -63.33
N ASP A 23 -44.60 29.79 -62.10
CA ASP A 23 -43.78 29.99 -60.90
C ASP A 23 -43.41 28.64 -60.27
N VAL A 24 -42.18 28.54 -59.79
CA VAL A 24 -41.68 27.44 -58.95
C VAL A 24 -41.11 28.06 -57.68
N THR A 25 -41.80 27.84 -56.56
CA THR A 25 -41.38 28.30 -55.23
C THR A 25 -40.52 27.24 -54.55
N GLY A 26 -39.79 27.60 -53.49
CA GLY A 26 -39.02 26.65 -52.67
C GLY A 26 -37.65 26.24 -53.25
N LEU A 27 -37.26 26.76 -54.41
CA LEU A 27 -35.94 26.56 -55.02
C LEU A 27 -35.30 27.90 -55.41
N ALA A 28 -33.98 28.00 -55.25
CA ALA A 28 -33.17 29.08 -55.82
C ALA A 28 -32.81 28.76 -57.28
N LEU A 29 -33.71 29.08 -58.21
CA LEU A 29 -33.55 28.78 -59.63
C LEU A 29 -32.36 29.54 -60.27
N THR A 30 -31.55 28.83 -61.03
CA THR A 30 -30.37 29.37 -61.76
C THR A 30 -30.55 29.38 -63.27
N GLY A 31 -31.50 28.61 -63.80
CA GLY A 31 -31.80 28.57 -65.22
C GLY A 31 -32.76 27.45 -65.60
N GLY A 32 -32.97 27.29 -66.90
CA GLY A 32 -33.69 26.15 -67.45
C GLY A 32 -33.26 25.87 -68.88
N SER A 33 -33.18 24.61 -69.27
CA SER A 33 -32.85 24.22 -70.64
C SER A 33 -33.29 22.78 -70.94
N GLY A 34 -33.25 22.40 -72.23
CA GLY A 34 -33.62 21.06 -72.67
C GLY A 34 -35.13 20.84 -72.74
N GLY A 35 -35.52 19.58 -72.84
CA GLY A 35 -36.92 19.19 -73.07
C GLY A 35 -37.46 19.71 -74.41
N ALA A 36 -38.79 19.69 -74.54
CA ALA A 36 -39.48 20.14 -75.74
C ALA A 36 -39.27 21.64 -76.03
N ALA A 37 -39.05 22.46 -74.99
CA ALA A 37 -38.70 23.87 -75.14
C ALA A 37 -37.32 24.04 -75.80
N GLY A 38 -36.30 23.32 -75.31
CA GLY A 38 -34.96 23.32 -75.90
C GLY A 38 -34.95 22.82 -77.35
N ASP A 39 -35.65 21.72 -77.63
CA ASP A 39 -35.74 21.15 -78.98
C ASP A 39 -36.43 22.08 -79.98
N ALA A 40 -37.43 22.85 -79.50
CA ALA A 40 -38.12 23.87 -80.29
C ALA A 40 -37.34 25.21 -80.38
N GLY A 41 -36.14 25.30 -79.79
CA GLY A 41 -35.31 26.49 -79.81
C GLY A 41 -35.83 27.64 -78.95
N PHE A 42 -36.52 27.34 -77.85
CA PHE A 42 -36.96 28.34 -76.88
C PHE A 42 -35.80 28.76 -75.98
N THR A 43 -35.79 30.04 -75.62
CA THR A 43 -34.98 30.55 -74.52
C THR A 43 -35.82 30.42 -73.25
N VAL A 44 -35.32 29.66 -72.27
CA VAL A 44 -35.92 29.56 -70.93
C VAL A 44 -35.08 30.40 -69.97
N SER A 45 -35.71 31.40 -69.37
CA SER A 45 -35.09 32.29 -68.38
C SER A 45 -35.79 32.15 -67.04
N THR A 46 -35.02 32.21 -65.97
CA THR A 46 -35.54 32.22 -64.60
C THR A 46 -35.29 33.59 -63.99
N GLY A 47 -36.24 34.08 -63.21
CA GLY A 47 -36.14 35.36 -62.49
C GLY A 47 -36.84 35.25 -61.16
N GLY A 48 -36.08 34.98 -60.09
CA GLY A 48 -36.65 34.57 -58.81
C GLY A 48 -37.36 33.21 -58.96
N GLU A 49 -38.62 33.15 -58.55
CA GLU A 49 -39.47 31.95 -58.66
C GLU A 49 -40.09 31.80 -60.07
N THR A 50 -40.09 32.87 -60.88
CA THR A 50 -40.75 32.86 -62.19
C THR A 50 -39.86 32.25 -63.27
N VAL A 51 -40.43 31.32 -64.03
CA VAL A 51 -39.83 30.70 -65.21
C VAL A 51 -40.57 31.21 -66.44
N LEU A 52 -39.83 31.74 -67.42
CA LEU A 52 -40.34 32.23 -68.69
C LEU A 52 -39.68 31.50 -69.84
N GLY A 53 -40.47 30.88 -70.71
CA GLY A 53 -40.02 30.27 -71.96
C GLY A 53 -40.63 30.95 -73.16
N PHE A 54 -39.80 31.42 -74.10
CA PHE A 54 -40.27 32.05 -75.33
C PHE A 54 -39.31 31.76 -76.52
N SER A 55 -39.81 31.92 -77.75
CA SER A 55 -39.03 31.75 -78.98
C SER A 55 -38.83 33.06 -79.72
N PHE A 56 -37.58 33.44 -80.02
CA PHE A 56 -37.26 34.59 -80.87
C PHE A 56 -37.55 34.37 -82.36
N THR A 57 -37.72 33.11 -82.78
CA THR A 57 -37.95 32.73 -84.19
C THR A 57 -39.42 32.46 -84.50
N GLY A 58 -40.31 32.58 -83.52
CA GLY A 58 -41.73 32.24 -83.65
C GLY A 58 -42.00 30.74 -83.71
N SER A 59 -41.08 29.92 -83.21
CA SER A 59 -41.25 28.47 -83.12
C SER A 59 -42.30 28.11 -82.05
N SER A 60 -42.90 26.93 -82.16
CA SER A 60 -43.90 26.45 -81.20
C SER A 60 -43.52 25.06 -80.68
N ILE A 61 -43.84 24.81 -79.41
CA ILE A 61 -43.77 23.49 -78.78
C ILE A 61 -45.03 22.73 -79.24
N PRO A 62 -44.90 21.56 -79.89
CA PRO A 62 -46.05 20.83 -80.41
C PRO A 62 -46.97 20.31 -79.30
N ALA A 63 -48.20 19.96 -79.67
CA ALA A 63 -49.12 19.25 -78.79
C ALA A 63 -48.55 17.86 -78.43
N GLY A 64 -48.85 17.39 -77.23
CA GLY A 64 -48.37 16.12 -76.70
C GLY A 64 -47.97 16.23 -75.23
N SER A 65 -47.34 15.17 -74.72
CA SER A 65 -46.87 15.09 -73.34
C SER A 65 -45.38 14.77 -73.28
N GLY A 66 -44.67 15.30 -72.29
CA GLY A 66 -43.25 14.99 -72.08
C GLY A 66 -42.58 15.95 -71.11
N VAL A 67 -41.26 16.04 -71.17
CA VAL A 67 -40.50 17.06 -70.42
C VAL A 67 -40.58 18.38 -71.18
N LEU A 68 -41.14 19.41 -70.54
CA LEU A 68 -41.24 20.75 -71.08
C LEU A 68 -39.88 21.40 -71.12
N THR A 69 -39.22 21.42 -69.96
CA THR A 69 -37.88 21.95 -69.73
C THR A 69 -37.32 21.33 -68.46
N VAL A 70 -35.99 21.33 -68.32
CA VAL A 70 -35.30 20.96 -67.08
C VAL A 70 -34.77 22.24 -66.44
N LEU A 71 -35.27 22.56 -65.24
CA LEU A 71 -34.80 23.69 -64.45
C LEU A 71 -33.55 23.30 -63.69
N SER A 72 -32.59 24.22 -63.61
CA SER A 72 -31.45 24.13 -62.71
C SER A 72 -31.67 25.06 -61.51
N PHE A 73 -31.26 24.63 -60.33
CA PHE A 73 -31.31 25.41 -59.10
C PHE A 73 -30.00 25.26 -58.31
N SER A 74 -29.64 26.24 -57.49
CA SER A 74 -28.46 26.16 -56.61
C SER A 74 -28.78 25.53 -55.27
N ASP A 75 -29.96 25.85 -54.71
CA ASP A 75 -30.33 25.47 -53.35
C ASP A 75 -31.84 25.23 -53.23
N VAL A 76 -32.22 24.40 -52.27
CA VAL A 76 -33.60 24.24 -51.81
C VAL A 76 -33.83 25.23 -50.68
N THR A 77 -34.80 26.12 -50.83
CA THR A 77 -35.00 27.26 -49.93
C THR A 77 -36.26 27.15 -49.08
N GLY A 78 -37.09 26.13 -49.30
CA GLY A 78 -38.31 25.89 -48.55
C GLY A 78 -38.59 24.41 -48.32
N ALA A 79 -39.42 24.11 -47.32
CA ALA A 79 -39.81 22.74 -46.98
C ALA A 79 -40.62 22.06 -48.09
N THR A 80 -41.22 22.85 -48.99
CA THR A 80 -41.89 22.37 -50.19
C THR A 80 -41.44 23.16 -51.41
N THR A 81 -41.27 22.47 -52.53
CA THR A 81 -41.22 23.07 -53.87
C THR A 81 -42.58 22.93 -54.51
N ASP A 82 -43.18 24.04 -54.93
CA ASP A 82 -44.51 24.06 -55.52
C ASP A 82 -44.49 24.68 -56.92
N LEU A 83 -45.08 23.97 -57.89
CA LEU A 83 -45.29 24.46 -59.25
C LEU A 83 -46.69 25.07 -59.35
N SER A 84 -46.79 26.32 -59.83
CA SER A 84 -48.07 26.98 -60.04
C SER A 84 -48.04 27.92 -61.24
N LEU A 85 -49.22 28.33 -61.74
CA LEU A 85 -49.31 29.43 -62.72
C LEU A 85 -49.18 30.81 -62.03
N GLY A 86 -48.99 30.88 -60.72
CA GLY A 86 -48.82 32.15 -60.02
C GLY A 86 -49.95 33.15 -60.24
N PHE A 87 -49.63 34.44 -60.09
CA PHE A 87 -50.56 35.55 -60.33
C PHE A 87 -50.67 35.96 -61.81
N SER A 88 -49.64 35.68 -62.62
CA SER A 88 -49.54 36.12 -64.03
C SER A 88 -48.98 35.07 -65.00
N GLY A 89 -48.81 33.83 -64.56
CA GLY A 89 -48.37 32.74 -65.43
C GLY A 89 -49.40 32.40 -66.49
N ALA A 90 -48.91 32.12 -67.69
CA ALA A 90 -49.70 31.86 -68.87
C ALA A 90 -48.92 31.02 -69.86
N ILE A 91 -49.62 30.10 -70.52
CA ILE A 91 -49.22 29.29 -71.66
C ILE A 91 -50.04 29.83 -72.83
N THR A 92 -49.36 30.28 -73.87
CA THR A 92 -49.97 31.05 -74.97
C THR A 92 -50.01 30.28 -76.27
N ASP A 93 -51.02 30.59 -77.09
CA ASP A 93 -51.16 30.12 -78.47
C ASP A 93 -50.36 30.98 -79.48
N ALA A 94 -50.50 30.69 -80.78
CA ALA A 94 -49.80 31.40 -81.85
C ALA A 94 -50.11 32.91 -81.93
N ASP A 95 -51.25 33.35 -81.40
CA ASP A 95 -51.68 34.74 -81.37
C ASP A 95 -51.23 35.45 -80.07
N GLY A 96 -50.51 34.75 -79.19
CA GLY A 96 -50.08 35.25 -77.89
C GLY A 96 -51.21 35.28 -76.85
N VAL A 97 -52.32 34.59 -77.12
CA VAL A 97 -53.47 34.54 -76.22
C VAL A 97 -53.29 33.37 -75.24
N PRO A 98 -53.45 33.59 -73.92
CA PRO A 98 -53.43 32.50 -72.95
C PRO A 98 -54.56 31.49 -73.22
N PHE A 99 -54.26 30.19 -73.18
CA PHE A 99 -55.28 29.15 -73.28
C PHE A 99 -56.34 29.28 -72.15
N SER A 100 -57.59 28.94 -72.43
CA SER A 100 -58.68 29.10 -71.45
C SER A 100 -58.72 28.01 -70.36
N ASN A 101 -58.07 26.86 -70.58
CA ASN A 101 -58.05 25.73 -69.66
C ASN A 101 -56.60 25.33 -69.34
N GLN A 102 -55.91 26.19 -68.62
CA GLN A 102 -54.53 25.95 -68.20
C GLN A 102 -54.47 25.58 -66.73
N SER A 103 -53.54 24.70 -66.40
CA SER A 103 -53.19 24.38 -65.01
C SER A 103 -51.72 24.04 -64.96
N ALA A 104 -51.06 24.48 -63.89
CA ALA A 104 -49.76 23.98 -63.49
C ALA A 104 -49.87 23.62 -62.00
N GLY A 105 -49.34 22.47 -61.64
CA GLY A 105 -49.50 21.90 -60.31
C GLY A 105 -48.52 20.78 -60.08
N GLY A 106 -48.02 20.71 -58.86
CA GLY A 106 -47.06 19.72 -58.41
C GLY A 106 -46.41 20.23 -57.14
N SER A 107 -46.20 19.34 -56.16
CA SER A 107 -45.56 19.68 -54.90
C SER A 107 -44.55 18.60 -54.55
N ILE A 108 -43.36 19.01 -54.11
CA ILE A 108 -42.31 18.13 -53.61
C ILE A 108 -42.04 18.55 -52.17
N ALA A 109 -42.22 17.64 -51.22
CA ALA A 109 -41.84 17.87 -49.83
C ALA A 109 -40.37 17.47 -49.63
N HIS A 110 -39.58 18.39 -49.06
CA HIS A 110 -38.15 18.19 -48.82
C HIS A 110 -37.84 17.62 -47.42
N GLY A 111 -38.82 17.63 -46.51
CA GLY A 111 -38.64 17.22 -45.12
C GLY A 111 -38.08 18.34 -44.27
N ASP A 112 -37.46 17.99 -43.14
CA ASP A 112 -36.74 18.93 -42.30
C ASP A 112 -35.28 19.05 -42.81
N PRO A 113 -34.67 20.25 -42.78
CA PRO A 113 -33.25 20.39 -43.08
C PRO A 113 -32.39 19.73 -42.00
N ASP A 114 -31.11 19.54 -42.30
CA ASP A 114 -30.13 19.12 -41.30
C ASP A 114 -29.89 20.21 -40.24
N CYS A 115 -29.02 19.95 -39.26
CA CYS A 115 -28.78 20.93 -38.19
C CYS A 115 -28.08 22.22 -38.66
N SER A 116 -27.54 22.27 -39.89
CA SER A 116 -26.98 23.47 -40.50
C SER A 116 -28.03 24.28 -41.26
N GLY A 117 -29.25 23.75 -41.40
CA GLY A 117 -30.32 24.35 -42.18
C GLY A 117 -30.32 23.93 -43.64
N ASP A 118 -29.50 22.95 -44.03
CA ASP A 118 -29.39 22.48 -45.40
C ASP A 118 -30.35 21.31 -45.65
N TYR A 119 -31.26 21.47 -46.61
CA TYR A 119 -32.10 20.37 -47.06
C TYR A 119 -31.24 19.32 -47.75
N TYR A 120 -31.45 18.05 -47.39
CA TYR A 120 -30.67 16.91 -47.87
C TYR A 120 -29.18 16.94 -47.47
N GLY A 121 -28.81 17.78 -46.50
CA GLY A 121 -27.51 17.70 -45.83
C GLY A 121 -27.43 16.50 -44.88
N ASP A 122 -26.21 16.16 -44.48
CA ASP A 122 -25.90 15.05 -43.56
C ASP A 122 -25.31 15.53 -42.23
N ALA A 123 -25.34 16.84 -41.96
CA ALA A 123 -24.81 17.38 -40.72
C ALA A 123 -25.69 16.94 -39.53
N VAL A 124 -25.03 16.39 -38.51
CA VAL A 124 -25.68 15.97 -37.26
C VAL A 124 -25.06 16.77 -36.11
N GLU A 125 -25.87 17.07 -35.10
CA GLU A 125 -25.36 17.67 -33.85
C GLU A 125 -24.47 16.67 -33.12
N ASP A 126 -23.32 17.15 -32.65
CA ASP A 126 -22.50 16.42 -31.71
C ASP A 126 -23.14 16.40 -30.31
N CYS A 127 -22.51 15.73 -29.34
CA CYS A 127 -23.07 15.65 -28.00
C CYS A 127 -23.11 17.00 -27.25
N ALA A 128 -22.43 18.04 -27.74
CA ALA A 128 -22.45 19.38 -27.21
C ALA A 128 -23.52 20.26 -27.90
N GLY A 129 -24.31 19.67 -28.81
CA GLY A 129 -25.32 20.38 -29.60
C GLY A 129 -24.72 21.23 -30.73
N VAL A 130 -23.47 20.97 -31.12
CA VAL A 130 -22.80 21.67 -32.21
C VAL A 130 -22.98 20.88 -33.49
N CYS A 131 -23.66 21.50 -34.47
CA CYS A 131 -23.85 20.88 -35.78
C CYS A 131 -22.53 20.64 -36.51
N GLY A 132 -22.29 19.39 -36.95
CA GLY A 132 -21.02 18.98 -37.57
C GLY A 132 -19.82 19.04 -36.61
N GLY A 133 -20.09 19.16 -35.30
CA GLY A 133 -19.07 19.15 -34.28
C GLY A 133 -18.43 17.78 -34.11
N SER A 134 -17.30 17.75 -33.39
CA SER A 134 -16.52 16.53 -33.15
C SER A 134 -16.66 15.99 -31.73
N SER A 135 -17.48 16.62 -30.89
CA SER A 135 -17.58 16.26 -29.48
C SER A 135 -18.20 14.86 -29.35
N ALA A 136 -17.59 14.01 -28.54
CA ALA A 136 -18.01 12.61 -28.39
C ALA A 136 -18.40 12.30 -26.95
N VAL A 137 -19.41 11.46 -26.80
CA VAL A 137 -19.80 10.93 -25.50
C VAL A 137 -18.76 9.92 -25.06
N ASP A 138 -18.27 10.05 -23.82
CA ASP A 138 -17.37 9.08 -23.21
C ASP A 138 -18.12 7.86 -22.65
N ASP A 139 -17.41 6.93 -22.00
CA ASP A 139 -18.03 5.70 -21.47
C ASP A 139 -19.04 5.98 -20.35
N CYS A 140 -18.99 7.17 -19.74
CA CYS A 140 -19.88 7.62 -18.67
C CYS A 140 -21.07 8.42 -19.16
N GLY A 141 -21.23 8.57 -20.48
CA GLY A 141 -22.34 9.34 -21.02
C GLY A 141 -22.07 10.85 -21.02
N VAL A 142 -20.84 11.28 -20.75
CA VAL A 142 -20.48 12.70 -20.66
C VAL A 142 -19.79 13.16 -21.93
N CYS A 143 -20.31 14.24 -22.51
CA CYS A 143 -19.75 14.82 -23.73
C CYS A 143 -18.36 15.41 -23.47
N ASP A 144 -17.36 14.96 -24.23
CA ASP A 144 -15.94 15.28 -24.06
C ASP A 144 -15.44 15.12 -22.61
N GLY A 145 -16.06 14.22 -21.85
CA GLY A 145 -15.75 13.99 -20.43
C GLY A 145 -14.44 13.27 -20.19
N GLY A 146 -13.92 12.57 -21.20
CA GLY A 146 -12.63 11.88 -21.12
C GLY A 146 -12.55 10.83 -20.01
N ASN A 147 -13.69 10.25 -19.62
CA ASN A 147 -13.82 9.31 -18.51
C ASN A 147 -13.36 9.88 -17.15
N ALA A 148 -13.38 11.20 -16.98
CA ALA A 148 -12.99 11.85 -15.72
C ALA A 148 -13.88 11.47 -14.53
N ASP A 149 -15.11 11.04 -14.80
CA ASP A 149 -16.06 10.56 -13.80
C ASP A 149 -15.89 9.07 -13.46
N GLN A 150 -14.95 8.35 -14.10
CA GLN A 150 -14.64 6.97 -13.72
C GLN A 150 -13.79 6.94 -12.44
N ASP A 151 -14.14 6.01 -11.57
CA ASP A 151 -13.26 5.59 -10.47
C ASP A 151 -12.08 4.75 -11.00
N CYS A 152 -11.16 4.36 -10.11
CA CYS A 152 -10.01 3.56 -10.52
C CYS A 152 -10.34 2.14 -11.00
N ALA A 153 -11.58 1.68 -10.80
CA ALA A 153 -12.08 0.39 -11.27
C ALA A 153 -12.81 0.52 -12.63
N GLY A 154 -12.90 1.73 -13.18
CA GLY A 154 -13.58 2.04 -14.43
C GLY A 154 -15.09 2.19 -14.29
N ASN A 155 -15.62 2.32 -13.07
CA ASN A 155 -17.04 2.57 -12.84
C ASN A 155 -17.32 4.07 -12.84
N CYS A 156 -18.27 4.49 -13.67
CA CYS A 156 -18.74 5.87 -13.70
C CYS A 156 -19.44 6.27 -12.39
N ALA A 157 -19.04 7.41 -11.84
CA ALA A 157 -19.45 7.90 -10.52
C ALA A 157 -19.24 6.87 -9.39
N GLY A 158 -18.24 6.00 -9.55
CA GLY A 158 -17.82 5.11 -8.48
C GLY A 158 -16.97 5.85 -7.44
N ASP A 159 -16.91 5.26 -6.24
CA ASP A 159 -16.16 5.83 -5.12
C ASP A 159 -14.78 5.16 -4.95
N ALA A 160 -14.40 4.26 -5.88
CA ALA A 160 -13.18 3.47 -5.74
C ALA A 160 -11.93 4.35 -5.88
N VAL A 161 -11.01 4.24 -4.93
CA VAL A 161 -9.79 5.03 -4.89
C VAL A 161 -8.55 4.15 -4.94
N VAL A 162 -7.52 4.64 -5.64
CA VAL A 162 -6.20 4.00 -5.64
C VAL A 162 -5.59 4.18 -4.25
N ASP A 163 -5.18 3.08 -3.63
CA ASP A 163 -4.46 3.11 -2.36
C ASP A 163 -2.97 3.45 -2.53
N ASP A 164 -2.20 3.49 -1.43
CA ASP A 164 -0.78 3.86 -1.49
C ASP A 164 0.07 2.83 -2.26
N CYS A 165 -0.46 1.63 -2.48
CA CYS A 165 0.16 0.55 -3.24
C CYS A 165 -0.24 0.53 -4.72
N GLY A 166 -1.03 1.51 -5.16
CA GLY A 166 -1.47 1.56 -6.55
C GLY A 166 -2.63 0.62 -6.85
N VAL A 167 -3.27 0.03 -5.83
CA VAL A 167 -4.38 -0.92 -5.98
C VAL A 167 -5.70 -0.20 -5.75
N CYS A 168 -6.61 -0.34 -6.71
CA CYS A 168 -7.93 0.24 -6.61
C CYS A 168 -8.76 -0.44 -5.50
N ASP A 169 -9.27 0.33 -4.54
CA ASP A 169 -9.95 -0.14 -3.32
C ASP A 169 -9.17 -1.23 -2.56
N GLY A 170 -7.84 -1.22 -2.65
CA GLY A 170 -6.96 -2.20 -2.01
C GLY A 170 -6.84 -2.02 -0.49
N GLY A 171 -7.18 -0.83 0.03
CA GLY A 171 -7.15 -0.54 1.47
C GLY A 171 -5.77 -0.76 2.11
N ASN A 172 -4.69 -0.65 1.33
CA ASN A 172 -3.31 -0.93 1.75
C ASN A 172 -3.10 -2.37 2.26
N ALA A 173 -3.95 -3.33 1.85
CA ALA A 173 -3.84 -4.73 2.27
C ALA A 173 -2.53 -5.40 1.83
N ASP A 174 -1.90 -4.89 0.78
CA ASP A 174 -0.60 -5.34 0.28
C ASP A 174 0.59 -4.71 1.02
N GLN A 175 0.36 -3.78 1.95
CA GLN A 175 1.43 -3.25 2.80
C GLN A 175 1.85 -4.28 3.85
N ASP A 176 3.16 -4.40 4.06
CA ASP A 176 3.69 -5.08 5.24
C ASP A 176 3.54 -4.19 6.48
N CYS A 177 3.94 -4.70 7.66
CA CYS A 177 3.80 -3.93 8.89
C CYS A 177 4.66 -2.64 8.95
N ALA A 178 5.59 -2.46 8.02
CA ALA A 178 6.44 -1.27 7.90
C ALA A 178 5.85 -0.25 6.89
N GLY A 179 4.67 -0.53 6.33
CA GLY A 179 4.02 0.30 5.32
C GLY A 179 4.61 0.12 3.92
N VAL A 180 5.38 -0.94 3.67
CA VAL A 180 6.00 -1.21 2.37
C VAL A 180 5.10 -2.12 1.56
N CYS A 181 4.63 -1.65 0.41
CA CYS A 181 3.82 -2.42 -0.53
C CYS A 181 4.59 -3.64 -1.06
N GLY A 182 4.00 -4.83 -0.91
CA GLY A 182 4.63 -6.11 -1.25
C GLY A 182 5.83 -6.47 -0.36
N GLY A 183 5.97 -5.80 0.78
CA GLY A 183 6.99 -6.10 1.77
C GLY A 183 6.77 -7.45 2.45
N SER A 184 7.75 -7.89 3.24
CA SER A 184 7.71 -9.18 3.95
C SER A 184 7.84 -9.03 5.46
N SER A 185 7.85 -7.80 5.96
CA SER A 185 7.96 -7.53 7.39
C SER A 185 6.68 -7.97 8.10
N VAL A 186 6.83 -8.76 9.15
CA VAL A 186 5.71 -9.25 9.96
C VAL A 186 5.86 -8.71 11.37
N VAL A 187 4.73 -8.45 12.01
CA VAL A 187 4.67 -8.09 13.43
C VAL A 187 5.10 -9.30 14.26
N ASP A 188 6.06 -9.13 15.16
CA ASP A 188 6.46 -10.17 16.10
C ASP A 188 5.45 -10.35 17.24
N ASP A 189 5.69 -11.31 18.14
CA ASP A 189 4.81 -11.57 19.29
C ASP A 189 4.73 -10.38 20.27
N CYS A 190 5.66 -9.43 20.18
CA CYS A 190 5.69 -8.21 20.97
C CYS A 190 4.96 -7.03 20.30
N GLY A 191 4.34 -7.24 19.13
CA GLY A 191 3.64 -6.18 18.42
C GLY A 191 4.58 -5.24 17.64
N VAL A 192 5.86 -5.60 17.49
CA VAL A 192 6.87 -4.80 16.80
C VAL A 192 7.05 -5.32 15.38
N CYS A 193 6.96 -4.43 14.40
CA CYS A 193 7.20 -4.79 13.01
C CYS A 193 8.67 -5.19 12.78
N ALA A 194 8.89 -6.37 12.21
CA ALA A 194 10.21 -6.98 12.04
C ALA A 194 11.02 -7.03 13.36
N GLY A 195 10.33 -7.17 14.48
CA GLY A 195 10.97 -7.30 15.79
C GLY A 195 11.65 -8.65 15.99
N ASP A 196 12.49 -8.71 17.01
CA ASP A 196 13.25 -9.90 17.40
C ASP A 196 12.50 -10.83 18.36
N GLY A 197 11.29 -10.44 18.79
CA GLY A 197 10.46 -11.18 19.73
C GLY A 197 10.86 -11.02 21.20
N TRP A 198 11.84 -10.17 21.53
CA TRP A 198 12.36 -10.07 22.90
C TRP A 198 11.96 -8.79 23.64
N SER A 199 11.57 -7.75 22.90
CA SER A 199 11.27 -6.42 23.48
C SER A 199 10.19 -6.40 24.56
N CYS A 200 9.32 -7.42 24.62
CA CYS A 200 8.25 -7.56 25.61
C CYS A 200 8.45 -8.74 26.57
N VAL A 201 9.54 -9.50 26.43
CA VAL A 201 9.81 -10.70 27.24
C VAL A 201 10.56 -10.29 28.50
N GLU A 202 9.97 -10.58 29.65
CA GLU A 202 10.60 -10.38 30.96
C GLU A 202 11.18 -11.70 31.48
N THR A 203 12.41 -11.64 31.99
CA THR A 203 13.13 -12.78 32.57
C THR A 203 13.67 -12.41 33.94
N SER A 204 13.58 -13.34 34.90
CA SER A 204 14.23 -13.21 36.21
C SER A 204 15.63 -13.82 36.18
N VAL A 205 16.63 -13.07 36.65
CA VAL A 205 18.02 -13.54 36.77
C VAL A 205 18.49 -13.37 38.20
N ASP A 206 18.92 -14.47 38.83
CA ASP A 206 19.45 -14.44 40.19
C ASP A 206 20.93 -14.07 40.17
N VAL A 207 21.32 -13.07 40.97
CA VAL A 207 22.72 -12.74 41.22
C VAL A 207 23.13 -13.40 42.52
N SER A 208 24.10 -14.29 42.48
CA SER A 208 24.61 -14.99 43.66
C SER A 208 25.68 -14.19 44.41
N TYR A 209 25.96 -14.58 45.64
CA TYR A 209 27.16 -14.17 46.36
C TYR A 209 27.76 -15.36 47.12
N SER A 210 29.07 -15.33 47.32
CA SER A 210 29.81 -16.17 48.25
C SER A 210 30.85 -15.29 48.95
N SER A 211 30.76 -15.13 50.27
CA SER A 211 31.65 -14.26 51.04
C SER A 211 31.84 -14.79 52.45
N ASP A 212 33.09 -14.85 52.91
CA ASP A 212 33.46 -15.23 54.28
C ASP A 212 33.32 -14.09 55.31
N VAL A 213 33.09 -12.87 54.83
CA VAL A 213 32.79 -11.69 55.65
C VAL A 213 31.40 -11.13 55.37
N ALA A 214 30.87 -10.35 56.30
CA ALA A 214 29.59 -9.68 56.14
C ALA A 214 29.69 -8.51 55.14
N ILE A 215 28.69 -8.41 54.25
CA ILE A 215 28.62 -7.37 53.21
C ILE A 215 27.72 -6.23 53.70
N ALA A 216 28.24 -5.01 53.75
CA ALA A 216 27.50 -3.80 54.14
C ALA A 216 26.93 -3.01 52.95
N GLY A 217 27.37 -3.32 51.73
CA GLY A 217 26.95 -2.64 50.52
C GLY A 217 27.46 -3.35 49.27
N PHE A 218 26.69 -3.26 48.19
CA PHE A 218 27.08 -3.80 46.88
C PHE A 218 26.68 -2.87 45.74
N GLN A 219 27.46 -2.89 44.66
CA GLN A 219 27.16 -2.21 43.41
C GLN A 219 27.63 -3.07 42.24
N PHE A 220 26.85 -3.15 41.16
CA PHE A 220 27.28 -3.71 39.89
C PHE A 220 26.48 -3.11 38.73
N THR A 221 26.96 -3.30 37.51
CA THR A 221 26.32 -2.86 36.27
C THR A 221 25.88 -4.08 35.46
N VAL A 222 24.66 -4.01 34.94
CA VAL A 222 24.05 -5.00 34.07
C VAL A 222 24.13 -4.51 32.62
N SER A 223 24.61 -5.36 31.72
CA SER A 223 24.65 -5.10 30.27
C SER A 223 23.78 -6.12 29.53
N GLY A 224 23.35 -5.78 28.31
CA GLY A 224 22.47 -6.64 27.50
C GLY A 224 21.01 -6.22 27.60
N PRO A 225 20.16 -6.96 28.34
CA PRO A 225 18.74 -6.63 28.45
C PRO A 225 18.51 -5.37 29.31
N THR A 226 17.32 -4.79 29.18
CA THR A 226 16.90 -3.62 29.96
C THR A 226 16.58 -4.05 31.38
N LEU A 227 17.26 -3.48 32.37
CA LEU A 227 16.99 -3.73 33.79
C LEU A 227 15.71 -3.00 34.23
N LEU A 228 14.71 -3.77 34.68
CA LEU A 228 13.43 -3.24 35.17
C LEU A 228 13.45 -3.02 36.69
N SER A 229 13.91 -4.02 37.45
CA SER A 229 14.00 -3.95 38.91
C SER A 229 14.99 -4.97 39.46
N ALA A 230 15.36 -4.82 40.74
CA ALA A 230 16.16 -5.78 41.48
C ALA A 230 15.60 -5.89 42.90
N SER A 231 15.28 -7.09 43.36
CA SER A 231 14.72 -7.32 44.71
C SER A 231 14.88 -8.77 45.16
N GLY A 232 14.65 -9.04 46.45
CA GLY A 232 14.73 -10.38 47.01
C GLY A 232 16.14 -10.79 47.45
N GLY A 233 16.33 -12.09 47.64
CA GLY A 233 17.59 -12.67 48.12
C GLY A 233 18.00 -12.22 49.52
N ALA A 234 19.27 -12.46 49.84
CA ALA A 234 19.88 -12.11 51.11
C ALA A 234 19.89 -10.59 51.37
N ALA A 235 19.87 -9.76 50.31
CA ALA A 235 19.74 -8.32 50.44
C ALA A 235 18.37 -7.94 51.05
N ALA A 236 17.27 -8.47 50.51
CA ALA A 236 15.94 -8.18 51.05
C ALA A 236 15.77 -8.74 52.47
N ASP A 237 16.27 -9.95 52.75
CA ASP A 237 16.20 -10.59 54.07
C ASP A 237 16.99 -9.80 55.13
N ALA A 238 18.13 -9.22 54.76
CA ALA A 238 18.93 -8.34 55.61
C ALA A 238 18.35 -6.91 55.74
N GLY A 239 17.27 -6.59 55.02
CA GLY A 239 16.63 -5.27 55.03
C GLY A 239 17.39 -4.20 54.25
N PHE A 240 18.06 -4.59 53.17
CA PHE A 240 18.71 -3.64 52.25
C PHE A 240 17.68 -3.00 51.33
N GLU A 241 17.91 -1.72 51.01
CA GLU A 241 17.27 -1.03 49.92
C GLU A 241 18.07 -1.29 48.64
N VAL A 242 17.47 -1.95 47.66
CA VAL A 242 18.08 -2.20 46.35
C VAL A 242 17.50 -1.22 45.33
N GLN A 243 18.35 -0.37 44.78
CA GLN A 243 17.97 0.61 43.77
C GLN A 243 18.59 0.26 42.42
N THR A 244 17.80 0.41 41.37
CA THR A 244 18.21 0.21 39.98
C THR A 244 18.13 1.53 39.23
N GLY A 245 19.19 1.91 38.51
CA GLY A 245 19.21 3.12 37.68
C GLY A 245 20.38 3.15 36.71
N ASN A 246 20.13 3.56 35.46
CA ASN A 246 21.14 3.59 34.38
C ASN A 246 21.90 2.26 34.22
N SER A 247 21.19 1.14 34.34
CA SER A 247 21.76 -0.22 34.33
C SER A 247 22.69 -0.55 35.50
N THR A 248 22.81 0.31 36.50
CA THR A 248 23.52 0.04 37.75
C THR A 248 22.53 -0.42 38.81
N VAL A 249 22.89 -1.48 39.52
CA VAL A 249 22.23 -1.97 40.73
C VAL A 249 23.07 -1.55 41.92
N LEU A 250 22.44 -0.92 42.91
CA LEU A 250 23.06 -0.50 44.16
C LEU A 250 22.23 -1.03 45.33
N GLY A 251 22.85 -1.78 46.23
CA GLY A 251 22.22 -2.25 47.46
C GLY A 251 22.91 -1.67 48.69
N PHE A 252 22.13 -1.07 49.59
CA PHE A 252 22.64 -0.49 50.83
C PHE A 252 21.60 -0.52 51.96
N SER A 253 22.04 -0.36 53.20
CA SER A 253 21.16 -0.32 54.38
C SER A 253 21.20 1.03 55.10
N PHE A 254 20.03 1.65 55.33
CA PHE A 254 19.92 2.87 56.17
C PHE A 254 20.00 2.60 57.67
N SER A 255 19.77 1.35 58.10
CA SER A 255 19.81 0.95 59.52
C SER A 255 21.19 0.48 59.97
N GLY A 256 22.15 0.39 59.03
CA GLY A 256 23.46 -0.21 59.28
C GLY A 256 23.44 -1.74 59.34
N ALA A 257 22.41 -2.38 58.79
CA ALA A 257 22.37 -3.83 58.66
C ALA A 257 23.42 -4.31 57.64
N SER A 258 23.89 -5.54 57.80
CA SER A 258 24.79 -6.22 56.87
C SER A 258 24.24 -7.58 56.46
N ILE A 259 24.56 -7.99 55.25
CA ILE A 259 24.28 -9.34 54.75
C ILE A 259 25.32 -10.28 55.40
N PRO A 260 24.89 -11.35 56.08
CA PRO A 260 25.82 -12.27 56.74
C PRO A 260 26.78 -12.94 55.76
N ALA A 261 27.95 -13.33 56.28
CA ALA A 261 28.85 -14.24 55.59
C ALA A 261 28.14 -15.56 55.25
N GLY A 262 28.49 -16.14 54.10
CA GLY A 262 27.90 -17.34 53.55
C GLY A 262 27.77 -17.25 52.03
N ALA A 263 27.00 -18.18 51.47
CA ALA A 263 26.69 -18.24 50.04
C ALA A 263 25.19 -18.32 49.81
N GLY A 264 24.71 -17.72 48.72
CA GLY A 264 23.30 -17.74 48.34
C GLY A 264 22.95 -16.75 47.23
N VAL A 265 21.66 -16.49 47.04
CA VAL A 265 21.19 -15.43 46.12
C VAL A 265 21.30 -14.09 46.83
N LEU A 266 22.06 -13.16 46.26
CA LEU A 266 22.21 -11.80 46.75
C LEU A 266 20.93 -10.99 46.50
N THR A 267 20.48 -10.97 45.25
CA THR A 267 19.26 -10.29 44.78
C THR A 267 18.80 -10.89 43.45
N THR A 268 17.52 -10.79 43.14
CA THR A 268 16.94 -11.24 41.86
C THR A 268 16.64 -10.03 40.98
N LEU A 269 17.17 -10.03 39.76
CA LEU A 269 16.94 -9.02 38.74
C LEU A 269 15.72 -9.40 37.90
N LEU A 270 14.89 -8.41 37.57
CA LEU A 270 13.90 -8.51 36.51
C LEU A 270 14.43 -7.72 35.31
N VAL A 271 14.65 -8.41 34.19
CA VAL A 271 15.18 -7.81 32.96
C VAL A 271 14.21 -8.05 31.79
N GLN A 272 14.18 -7.12 30.83
CA GLN A 272 13.39 -7.21 29.61
C GLN A 272 14.27 -7.09 28.37
N GLY A 273 14.08 -7.97 27.40
CA GLY A 273 14.89 -8.03 26.18
C GLY A 273 15.66 -9.34 26.04
N ASP A 274 16.55 -9.39 25.05
CA ASP A 274 17.33 -10.59 24.73
C ASP A 274 18.35 -10.92 25.85
N PRO A 275 18.26 -12.09 26.50
CA PRO A 275 19.18 -12.49 27.55
C PRO A 275 20.56 -12.91 27.04
N SER A 276 20.76 -13.11 25.73
CA SER A 276 22.02 -13.61 25.17
C SER A 276 23.21 -12.66 25.39
N GLY A 277 22.94 -11.37 25.56
CA GLY A 277 23.94 -10.35 25.88
C GLY A 277 24.06 -10.00 27.36
N PHE A 278 23.43 -10.79 28.25
CA PHE A 278 23.48 -10.52 29.69
C PHE A 278 24.90 -10.63 30.23
N GLU A 279 25.41 -9.54 30.80
CA GLU A 279 26.72 -9.50 31.45
C GLU A 279 26.69 -8.64 32.73
N LEU A 280 27.39 -9.11 33.76
CA LEU A 280 27.62 -8.34 35.00
C LEU A 280 29.03 -7.76 35.00
N SER A 281 29.16 -6.48 35.40
CA SER A 281 30.45 -5.79 35.43
C SER A 281 30.50 -4.69 36.49
N GLY A 282 31.67 -4.10 36.72
CA GLY A 282 31.81 -2.94 37.63
C GLY A 282 31.44 -3.26 39.10
N GLY A 283 31.65 -4.52 39.50
CA GLY A 283 31.33 -5.02 40.83
C GLY A 283 32.12 -4.33 41.92
N VAL A 284 31.43 -3.88 42.96
CA VAL A 284 32.02 -3.34 44.19
C VAL A 284 31.25 -3.92 45.37
N LEU A 285 31.96 -4.56 46.30
CA LEU A 285 31.43 -4.95 47.60
C LEU A 285 32.12 -4.15 48.70
N THR A 286 31.41 -3.87 49.78
CA THR A 286 31.97 -3.18 50.96
C THR A 286 31.68 -3.95 52.24
N ASP A 287 32.62 -3.99 53.17
CA ASP A 287 32.44 -4.58 54.50
C ASP A 287 31.80 -3.60 55.51
N THR A 288 31.55 -4.07 56.72
CA THR A 288 31.01 -3.25 57.83
C THR A 288 31.92 -2.13 58.30
N ASN A 289 33.19 -2.11 57.89
CA ASN A 289 34.16 -1.05 58.19
C ASN A 289 34.24 0.00 57.05
N ALA A 290 33.37 -0.09 56.04
CA ALA A 290 33.39 0.72 54.83
C ALA A 290 34.66 0.56 53.98
N SER A 291 35.35 -0.58 54.11
CA SER A 291 36.42 -0.99 53.22
C SER A 291 35.85 -1.70 52.00
N THR A 292 36.36 -1.38 50.81
CA THR A 292 36.04 -2.11 49.59
C THR A 292 36.68 -3.49 49.61
N LEU A 293 35.90 -4.53 49.36
CA LEU A 293 36.34 -5.90 49.22
C LEU A 293 36.77 -6.15 47.77
N ASP A 294 37.92 -6.79 47.57
CA ASP A 294 38.42 -7.18 46.25
C ASP A 294 37.73 -8.48 45.79
N ALA A 295 36.43 -8.37 45.54
CA ALA A 295 35.59 -9.49 45.12
C ALA A 295 35.70 -9.70 43.61
N SER A 296 35.73 -10.96 43.17
CA SER A 296 35.50 -11.29 41.76
C SER A 296 34.00 -11.20 41.45
N LEU A 297 33.69 -10.80 40.22
CA LEU A 297 32.33 -10.76 39.67
C LEU A 297 32.34 -11.45 38.32
N ASP A 298 31.45 -12.41 38.14
CA ASP A 298 31.11 -13.02 36.86
C ASP A 298 29.59 -12.92 36.61
N ASN A 299 29.09 -13.62 35.60
CA ASN A 299 27.67 -13.59 35.25
C ASN A 299 26.77 -14.33 36.25
N ASP A 300 27.34 -15.15 37.14
CA ASP A 300 26.61 -15.86 38.18
C ASP A 300 26.56 -15.05 39.48
N GLY A 301 27.58 -14.25 39.79
CA GLY A 301 27.55 -13.32 40.91
C GLY A 301 28.91 -12.96 41.52
N PHE A 302 28.89 -12.61 42.80
CA PHE A 302 30.09 -12.17 43.52
C PHE A 302 30.76 -13.31 44.28
N VAL A 303 32.09 -13.37 44.24
CA VAL A 303 32.88 -14.24 45.12
C VAL A 303 33.95 -13.40 45.82
N TYR A 304 33.96 -13.45 47.15
CA TYR A 304 34.96 -12.80 47.98
C TYR A 304 35.54 -13.78 49.00
N CYS A 305 36.85 -13.68 49.18
CA CYS A 305 37.65 -14.54 50.03
C CYS A 305 38.69 -13.71 50.77
N SER A 306 38.69 -13.72 52.10
CA SER A 306 39.69 -12.97 52.88
C SER A 306 41.05 -13.67 52.90
N ALA A 307 41.05 -15.00 52.91
CA ALA A 307 42.20 -15.87 52.74
C ALA A 307 41.75 -17.27 52.29
N ASP A 308 42.64 -17.97 51.58
CA ASP A 308 42.54 -19.36 51.13
C ASP A 308 43.98 -19.91 51.20
N GLU A 309 44.41 -20.26 52.42
CA GLU A 309 45.82 -20.54 52.72
C GLU A 309 46.28 -21.89 52.18
N ASP A 310 45.37 -22.84 51.99
CA ASP A 310 45.65 -24.18 51.46
C ASP A 310 45.26 -24.37 49.99
N ALA A 311 44.61 -23.38 49.38
CA ALA A 311 44.20 -23.33 47.99
C ALA A 311 43.23 -24.45 47.60
N ASP A 312 42.35 -24.86 48.51
CA ASP A 312 41.35 -25.90 48.27
C ASP A 312 40.07 -25.36 47.58
N GLY A 313 39.94 -24.03 47.48
CA GLY A 313 38.83 -23.34 46.85
C GLY A 313 37.69 -22.97 47.80
N VAL A 314 37.83 -23.23 49.10
CA VAL A 314 36.98 -22.74 50.18
C VAL A 314 37.74 -21.64 50.93
N CYS A 315 37.04 -20.55 51.26
CA CYS A 315 37.68 -19.46 52.01
C CYS A 315 37.93 -19.87 53.46
N ASP A 316 39.10 -19.55 54.01
CA ASP A 316 39.51 -19.91 55.38
C ASP A 316 38.47 -19.51 56.45
N GLY A 317 37.72 -18.41 56.23
CA GLY A 317 36.67 -17.96 57.15
C GLY A 317 35.36 -18.77 57.09
N LEU A 318 35.19 -19.57 56.04
CA LEU A 318 34.09 -20.53 55.82
C LEU A 318 34.57 -21.98 55.80
N ASP A 319 35.88 -22.20 55.87
CA ASP A 319 36.51 -23.50 55.85
C ASP A 319 36.60 -24.07 57.26
N GLU A 320 36.06 -25.28 57.41
CA GLU A 320 36.14 -26.02 58.67
C GLU A 320 37.55 -26.58 58.90
N CYS A 321 38.41 -26.62 57.87
CA CYS A 321 39.79 -27.10 57.95
C CYS A 321 40.77 -26.41 56.99
N VAL A 322 41.37 -25.31 57.45
CA VAL A 322 42.47 -24.66 56.74
C VAL A 322 43.71 -25.56 56.73
N GLY A 323 43.99 -26.26 55.63
CA GLY A 323 45.15 -27.12 55.41
C GLY A 323 44.82 -28.43 54.68
N ALA A 324 44.97 -29.55 55.38
CA ALA A 324 44.55 -30.84 54.85
C ALA A 324 43.98 -31.71 55.95
N TYR A 325 42.87 -32.37 55.64
CA TYR A 325 42.42 -33.51 56.44
C TYR A 325 43.43 -34.65 56.31
N ASP A 326 43.81 -35.21 57.44
CA ASP A 326 44.57 -36.46 57.48
C ASP A 326 43.65 -37.66 57.20
N ASP A 327 44.18 -38.90 57.15
CA ASP A 327 43.36 -40.05 56.78
C ASP A 327 42.28 -40.39 57.84
N CYS A 328 42.36 -39.75 59.01
CA CYS A 328 41.40 -39.86 60.10
C CYS A 328 40.35 -38.76 60.09
N GLY A 329 40.37 -37.88 59.08
CA GLY A 329 39.46 -36.76 58.98
C GLY A 329 39.72 -35.68 60.02
N VAL A 330 40.94 -35.62 60.57
CA VAL A 330 41.34 -34.58 61.51
C VAL A 330 42.13 -33.52 60.77
N CYS A 331 41.67 -32.28 60.90
CA CYS A 331 42.31 -31.15 60.25
C CYS A 331 43.74 -30.93 60.76
N ASN A 332 44.72 -30.93 59.85
CA ASN A 332 46.14 -30.81 60.17
C ASN A 332 46.62 -31.82 61.24
N GLY A 333 45.95 -32.97 61.36
CA GLY A 333 46.23 -33.98 62.38
C GLY A 333 47.54 -34.73 62.15
N GLY A 334 48.07 -34.71 60.92
CA GLY A 334 49.32 -35.36 60.58
C GLY A 334 49.35 -36.86 60.88
N ASN A 335 48.18 -37.51 60.91
CA ASN A 335 47.98 -38.90 61.32
C ASN A 335 48.48 -39.19 62.74
N ALA A 336 48.56 -38.19 63.62
CA ALA A 336 48.95 -38.37 65.02
C ALA A 336 47.98 -39.29 65.79
N ASP A 337 46.74 -39.36 65.29
CA ASP A 337 45.67 -40.17 65.85
C ASP A 337 45.61 -41.57 65.22
N GLN A 338 46.50 -41.89 64.28
CA GLN A 338 46.68 -43.25 63.81
C GLN A 338 47.54 -44.04 64.78
N ASP A 339 47.11 -45.26 65.06
CA ASP A 339 47.97 -46.25 65.67
C ASP A 339 49.05 -46.74 64.67
N CYS A 340 49.97 -47.58 65.14
CA CYS A 340 51.05 -48.05 64.27
C CYS A 340 50.59 -48.94 63.08
N ALA A 341 49.31 -49.33 63.04
CA ALA A 341 48.70 -50.12 61.97
C ALA A 341 47.94 -49.23 60.97
N GLY A 342 47.98 -47.91 61.15
CA GLY A 342 47.26 -46.94 60.33
C GLY A 342 45.76 -46.87 60.64
N VAL A 343 45.33 -47.35 61.81
CA VAL A 343 43.93 -47.28 62.26
C VAL A 343 43.73 -46.06 63.14
N CYS A 344 42.80 -45.20 62.74
CA CYS A 344 42.41 -44.01 63.48
C CYS A 344 41.83 -44.35 64.86
N ASN A 345 42.38 -43.75 65.91
CA ASN A 345 42.09 -44.04 67.32
C ASN A 345 42.22 -45.54 67.67
N GLY A 346 43.12 -46.25 67.00
CA GLY A 346 43.42 -47.63 67.33
C GLY A 346 44.30 -47.75 68.58
N ASP A 347 44.29 -48.92 69.20
CA ASP A 347 45.08 -49.22 70.41
C ASP A 347 46.43 -49.87 70.09
N SER A 348 46.77 -50.03 68.80
CA SER A 348 47.96 -50.77 68.38
C SER A 348 49.24 -49.99 68.72
N ALA A 349 50.19 -50.64 69.37
CA ALA A 349 51.43 -50.00 69.81
C ALA A 349 52.66 -50.63 69.15
N LEU A 350 53.68 -49.80 68.89
CA LEU A 350 54.99 -50.32 68.50
C LEU A 350 55.59 -51.12 69.66
N ASP A 351 56.09 -52.31 69.36
CA ASP A 351 56.95 -53.04 70.29
C ASP A 351 58.36 -52.43 70.35
N ASP A 352 59.22 -52.97 71.23
CA ASP A 352 60.60 -52.51 71.41
C ASP A 352 61.49 -52.72 70.15
N CYS A 353 61.00 -53.45 69.13
CA CYS A 353 61.62 -53.66 67.83
C CYS A 353 61.06 -52.75 66.72
N GLY A 354 60.08 -51.91 67.03
CA GLY A 354 59.42 -51.03 66.08
C GLY A 354 58.41 -51.74 65.16
N VAL A 355 57.92 -52.91 65.54
CA VAL A 355 56.85 -53.63 64.82
C VAL A 355 55.51 -53.33 65.49
N CYS A 356 54.50 -52.99 64.68
CA CYS A 356 53.17 -52.70 65.19
C CYS A 356 52.45 -53.96 65.68
N ASP A 357 51.95 -53.95 66.92
CA ASP A 357 51.24 -55.08 67.54
C ASP A 357 52.00 -56.42 67.47
N GLY A 358 53.34 -56.34 67.48
CA GLY A 358 54.22 -57.50 67.36
C GLY A 358 54.00 -58.54 68.46
N GLY A 359 53.47 -58.13 69.62
CA GLY A 359 53.26 -58.95 70.80
C GLY A 359 54.60 -59.47 71.32
N ASN A 360 55.03 -59.06 72.51
CA ASN A 360 56.37 -59.38 73.03
C ASN A 360 56.54 -60.86 73.44
N ALA A 361 56.33 -61.78 72.51
CA ALA A 361 56.57 -63.20 72.65
C ALA A 361 57.80 -63.55 71.80
N ASP A 362 58.97 -63.31 72.41
CA ASP A 362 60.24 -63.96 72.11
C ASP A 362 60.90 -63.62 70.74
N GLN A 363 61.70 -62.54 70.65
CA GLN A 363 63.11 -62.55 70.18
C GLN A 363 63.69 -61.20 69.67
N ASP A 364 65.01 -61.13 69.84
CA ASP A 364 66.05 -60.25 69.29
C ASP A 364 65.72 -59.51 67.97
N CYS A 365 65.72 -58.17 67.98
CA CYS A 365 65.55 -57.35 66.77
C CYS A 365 66.74 -57.47 65.77
N ALA A 366 67.71 -58.34 66.04
CA ALA A 366 68.65 -58.87 65.07
C ALA A 366 68.49 -60.39 65.01
N GLY A 367 67.86 -60.92 63.96
CA GLY A 367 67.63 -62.35 63.82
C GLY A 367 68.91 -63.18 64.01
N VAL A 368 69.00 -63.83 65.17
CA VAL A 368 69.87 -64.97 65.49
C VAL A 368 69.15 -65.89 66.48
#